data_AF-A0A6N3D6T3-F1
#
_entry.id   AF-A0A6N3D6T3-F1
#
_cell.length_a   1.000
_cell.length_b   1.000
_cell.length_c   1.000
_cell.angle_alpha   90.00
_cell.angle_beta   90.00
_cell.angle_gamma   90.00
#
_symmetry.space_group_name_H-M   'P 1'
#
loop_
_entity.id
_entity.type
_entity.pdbx_description
1 polymer ?
#
loop_
_entity_poly.entity_id
_entity_poly.type
_entity_poly.pdbx_seq_one_letter_code
_entity_poly.pdbx_strand_id
1 'polypeptide(L)'
;MPKTEETWMDGITTEMMEHICDNLCKYPNQLSGEQLEDKCAECKMGRFVCDILNQYNNCAKLLEQMQELKERDTAKKPEEVDYELGYFVCPSCRESICFIDGHAEEHECCLKCGQRLDWSEEYHDGKM
;
A
#
# COMPACT_ATOMS: atom_id res chain seq x y z
N MET A 1 -33.65 0.42 1.51
CA MET A 1 -32.30 -0.18 1.45
C MET A 1 -31.39 0.80 0.75
N PRO A 2 -30.27 1.23 1.35
CA PRO A 2 -29.27 2.01 0.62
C PRO A 2 -28.72 1.11 -0.50
N LYS A 3 -28.59 1.66 -1.71
CA LYS A 3 -27.85 0.98 -2.78
C LYS A 3 -26.38 1.12 -2.41
N THR A 4 -25.74 0.02 -2.01
CA THR A 4 -24.29 -0.04 -1.89
C THR A 4 -23.70 0.18 -3.29
N GLU A 5 -22.72 1.07 -3.42
CA GLU A 5 -22.00 1.26 -4.68
C GLU A 5 -21.38 -0.07 -5.10
N GLU A 6 -21.50 -0.44 -6.38
CA GLU A 6 -20.92 -1.67 -6.91
C GLU A 6 -19.40 -1.58 -6.83
N THR A 7 -18.80 -2.57 -6.18
CA THR A 7 -17.35 -2.70 -6.09
C THR A 7 -16.81 -3.46 -7.31
N TRP A 8 -15.53 -3.30 -7.59
CA TRP A 8 -14.86 -4.06 -8.65
C TRP A 8 -14.95 -5.57 -8.44
N MET A 9 -14.96 -6.04 -7.18
CA MET A 9 -15.17 -7.45 -6.83
C MET A 9 -16.59 -7.92 -7.16
N ASP A 10 -17.60 -7.07 -6.99
CA ASP A 10 -18.99 -7.37 -7.36
C ASP A 10 -19.11 -7.57 -8.87
N GLY A 11 -18.39 -6.76 -9.67
CA GLY A 11 -18.32 -6.91 -11.12
C GLY A 11 -17.77 -8.27 -11.55
N ILE A 12 -16.63 -8.69 -10.98
CA ILE A 12 -16.00 -9.98 -11.32
C ILE A 12 -16.87 -11.16 -10.89
N THR A 13 -17.39 -11.11 -9.67
CA THR A 13 -18.20 -12.22 -9.15
C THR A 13 -19.52 -12.36 -9.92
N THR A 14 -20.10 -11.25 -10.38
CA THR A 14 -21.26 -11.25 -11.26
C THR A 14 -20.93 -11.89 -12.61
N GLU A 15 -19.87 -11.43 -13.30
CA GLU A 15 -19.46 -12.01 -14.60
C GLU A 15 -19.12 -13.50 -14.47
N MET A 16 -18.48 -13.89 -13.35
CA MET A 16 -18.16 -15.28 -13.06
C MET A 16 -19.42 -16.13 -12.86
N MET A 17 -20.41 -15.64 -12.10
CA MET A 17 -21.67 -16.35 -11.89
C MET A 17 -22.48 -16.48 -13.17
N GLU A 18 -22.54 -15.43 -13.99
CA GLU A 18 -23.18 -15.49 -15.31
C GLU A 18 -22.49 -16.53 -16.20
N HIS A 19 -21.16 -16.55 -16.23
CA HIS A 19 -20.41 -17.56 -16.98
C HIS A 19 -20.74 -18.99 -16.52
N ILE A 20 -20.77 -19.23 -15.21
CA ILE A 20 -21.13 -20.53 -14.63
C ILE A 20 -22.55 -20.94 -15.04
N CYS A 21 -23.53 -20.04 -14.87
CA CYS A 21 -24.92 -20.30 -15.19
C CYS A 21 -25.14 -20.62 -16.67
N ASP A 22 -24.54 -19.81 -17.54
CA ASP A 22 -24.76 -19.91 -18.99
C ASP A 22 -23.98 -21.06 -19.64
N ASN A 23 -22.80 -21.41 -19.10
CA ASN A 23 -21.87 -22.31 -19.78
C ASN A 23 -21.65 -23.65 -19.07
N LEU A 24 -21.85 -23.74 -17.75
CA LEU A 24 -21.55 -24.94 -16.97
C LEU A 24 -22.82 -25.59 -16.41
N CYS A 25 -23.65 -24.83 -15.70
CA CYS A 25 -24.84 -25.36 -15.01
C CYS A 25 -25.95 -25.84 -15.95
N LYS A 26 -25.91 -25.47 -17.23
CA LYS A 26 -26.94 -25.81 -18.22
C LYS A 26 -26.92 -27.28 -18.67
N TYR A 27 -25.81 -28.00 -18.49
CA TYR A 27 -25.55 -29.29 -19.16
C TYR A 27 -25.39 -30.55 -18.30
N PRO A 28 -25.73 -30.60 -16.98
CA PRO A 28 -25.19 -31.65 -16.10
C PRO A 28 -25.57 -33.09 -16.45
N ASN A 29 -26.51 -33.32 -17.38
CA ASN A 29 -26.89 -34.65 -17.86
C ASN A 29 -26.89 -34.78 -19.40
N GLN A 30 -26.34 -33.81 -20.13
CA GLN A 30 -26.44 -33.73 -21.61
C GLN A 30 -25.11 -33.96 -22.33
N LEU A 31 -23.99 -34.04 -21.61
CA LEU A 31 -22.65 -34.14 -22.19
C LEU A 31 -21.96 -35.41 -21.72
N SER A 32 -21.23 -36.07 -22.61
CA SER A 32 -20.32 -37.16 -22.26
C SER A 32 -19.09 -36.64 -21.53
N GLY A 33 -18.29 -37.54 -20.94
CA GLY A 33 -17.04 -37.17 -20.25
C GLY A 33 -16.06 -36.38 -21.13
N GLU A 34 -15.89 -36.79 -22.39
CA GLU A 34 -15.03 -36.11 -23.36
C GLU A 34 -15.52 -34.69 -23.69
N GLN A 35 -16.83 -34.51 -23.88
CA GLN A 35 -17.42 -33.19 -24.13
C GLN A 35 -17.35 -32.26 -22.91
N LEU A 36 -17.34 -32.83 -21.70
CA LEU A 36 -17.14 -32.06 -20.48
C LEU A 36 -15.69 -31.58 -20.35
N GLU A 37 -14.71 -32.39 -20.75
CA GLU A 37 -13.30 -31.99 -20.77
C GLU A 37 -13.06 -30.83 -21.73
N ASP A 38 -13.60 -30.90 -22.96
CA ASP A 38 -13.53 -29.80 -23.92
C ASP A 38 -14.17 -28.52 -23.37
N LYS A 39 -15.35 -28.64 -22.75
CA LYS A 39 -16.05 -27.50 -22.17
C LYS A 39 -15.29 -26.89 -20.99
N CYS A 40 -14.64 -27.72 -20.18
CA CYS A 40 -13.78 -27.27 -19.08
C CYS A 40 -12.50 -26.60 -19.61
N ALA A 41 -11.92 -27.09 -20.70
CA ALA A 41 -10.73 -26.49 -21.33
C ALA A 41 -11.01 -25.07 -21.85
N GLU A 42 -12.23 -24.83 -22.35
CA GLU A 42 -12.69 -23.50 -22.77
C GLU A 42 -13.22 -22.62 -21.63
N CYS A 43 -13.31 -23.15 -20.41
CA CYS A 43 -13.91 -22.43 -19.29
C CYS A 43 -13.04 -21.25 -18.86
N LYS A 44 -13.66 -20.08 -18.69
CA LYS A 44 -12.98 -18.84 -18.29
C LYS A 44 -12.69 -18.77 -16.79
N MET A 45 -12.89 -19.86 -16.03
CA MET A 45 -12.73 -19.89 -14.58
C MET A 45 -11.32 -19.47 -14.13
N GLY A 46 -10.29 -19.94 -14.85
CA GLY A 46 -8.90 -19.56 -14.56
C GLY A 46 -8.68 -18.05 -14.61
N ARG A 47 -9.34 -17.34 -15.53
CA ARG A 47 -9.26 -15.88 -15.62
C ARG A 47 -9.87 -15.21 -14.39
N PHE A 48 -11.09 -15.61 -14.00
CA PHE A 48 -11.76 -15.03 -12.84
C PHE A 48 -10.96 -15.24 -11.55
N VAL A 49 -10.38 -16.44 -11.36
CA VAL A 49 -9.49 -16.74 -10.23
C VAL A 49 -8.26 -15.84 -10.26
N CYS A 50 -7.60 -15.71 -11.42
CA CYS A 50 -6.46 -14.81 -11.58
C CYS A 50 -6.81 -13.35 -11.26
N ASP A 51 -7.94 -12.85 -11.75
CA ASP A 51 -8.37 -11.47 -11.53
C ASP A 51 -8.62 -11.21 -10.03
N ILE A 52 -9.31 -12.13 -9.33
CA ILE A 52 -9.52 -12.05 -7.88
C ILE A 52 -8.18 -12.01 -7.13
N LEU A 53 -7.27 -12.94 -7.42
CA LEU A 53 -5.97 -13.01 -6.76
C LEU A 53 -5.12 -11.76 -7.02
N ASN A 54 -5.15 -11.24 -8.25
CA ASN A 54 -4.45 -10.02 -8.61
C ASN A 54 -4.97 -8.81 -7.85
N GLN A 55 -6.27 -8.74 -7.57
CA GLN A 55 -6.82 -7.67 -6.75
C GLN A 55 -6.32 -7.73 -5.31
N TYR A 56 -6.30 -8.91 -4.70
CA TYR A 56 -5.71 -9.07 -3.37
C TYR A 56 -4.24 -8.66 -3.36
N ASN A 57 -3.47 -9.07 -4.36
CA ASN A 57 -2.06 -8.68 -4.50
C ASN A 57 -1.89 -7.15 -4.64
N ASN A 58 -2.76 -6.49 -5.39
CA ASN A 58 -2.74 -5.04 -5.56
C ASN A 58 -3.12 -4.33 -4.26
N CYS A 59 -4.13 -4.80 -3.53
CA CYS A 59 -4.50 -4.27 -2.22
C CYS A 59 -3.36 -4.43 -1.21
N ALA A 60 -2.66 -5.57 -1.21
CA ALA A 60 -1.52 -5.80 -0.33
C ALA A 60 -0.38 -4.81 -0.62
N LYS A 61 -0.02 -4.62 -1.89
CA LYS A 61 0.99 -3.63 -2.31
C LYS A 61 0.62 -2.20 -1.91
N LEU A 62 -0.64 -1.82 -2.10
CA LEU A 62 -1.12 -0.50 -1.72
C LEU A 62 -1.04 -0.31 -0.19
N LEU A 63 -1.39 -1.33 0.59
CA LEU A 63 -1.29 -1.28 2.04
C LEU A 63 0.16 -1.11 2.50
N GLU A 64 1.12 -1.81 1.89
CA GLU A 64 2.55 -1.64 2.18
C GLU A 64 3.01 -0.20 1.89
N GLN A 65 2.66 0.36 0.73
CA GLN A 65 2.97 1.75 0.38
C GLN A 65 2.37 2.76 1.36
N MET A 66 1.13 2.54 1.79
CA MET A 66 0.46 3.37 2.79
C MET A 66 1.15 3.29 4.16
N GLN A 67 1.64 2.13 4.55
CA GLN A 67 2.41 1.96 5.80
C GLN A 67 3.74 2.70 5.73
N GLU A 68 4.49 2.59 4.63
CA GLU A 68 5.74 3.34 4.44
C GLU A 68 5.53 4.85 4.46
N LEU A 69 4.48 5.33 3.80
CA LEU A 69 4.10 6.76 3.82
C LEU A 69 3.73 7.21 5.24
N LYS A 70 2.89 6.44 5.93
CA LYS A 70 2.50 6.74 7.31
C LYS A 70 3.71 6.80 8.25
N GLU A 71 4.65 5.87 8.11
CA GLU A 71 5.86 5.83 8.94
C GLU A 71 6.75 7.06 8.71
N ARG A 72 6.91 7.46 7.45
CA ARG A 72 7.66 8.66 7.06
C ARG A 72 6.98 9.96 7.54
N ASP A 73 5.64 10.02 7.50
CA ASP A 73 4.87 11.20 7.92
C ASP A 73 4.68 11.29 9.44
N THR A 74 4.88 10.18 10.16
CA THR A 74 4.89 10.16 11.62
C THR A 74 6.17 10.85 12.10
N ALA A 75 6.03 12.03 12.69
CA ALA A 75 7.18 12.82 13.13
C ALA A 75 8.00 12.05 14.18
N LYS A 76 9.33 12.06 14.02
CA LYS A 76 10.29 11.41 14.92
C LYS A 76 11.40 12.37 15.28
N LYS A 77 11.83 12.34 16.54
CA LYS A 77 12.98 13.14 16.98
C LYS A 77 14.26 12.64 16.28
N PRO A 78 15.18 13.55 15.91
CA PRO A 78 16.52 13.15 15.46
C PRO A 78 17.18 12.17 16.45
N GLU A 79 18.01 11.28 15.93
CA GLU A 79 18.76 10.34 16.76
C GLU A 79 19.86 11.06 17.55
N GLU A 80 20.46 12.09 16.93
CA GLU A 80 21.50 12.93 17.50
C GLU A 80 21.43 14.31 16.86
N VAL A 81 21.77 15.35 17.63
CA VAL A 81 21.94 16.73 17.16
C VAL A 81 23.23 17.27 17.76
N ASP A 82 24.14 17.76 16.90
CA ASP A 82 25.36 18.43 17.29
C ASP A 82 25.33 19.87 16.74
N TYR A 83 25.08 20.82 17.63
CA TYR A 83 25.02 22.24 17.29
C TYR A 83 26.40 22.89 17.13
N GLU A 84 27.47 22.29 17.66
CA GLU A 84 28.83 22.82 17.52
C GLU A 84 29.40 22.50 16.13
N LEU A 85 29.15 21.28 15.66
CA LEU A 85 29.54 20.81 14.33
C LEU A 85 28.46 21.07 13.27
N GLY A 86 27.26 21.47 13.68
CA GLY A 86 26.17 21.85 12.80
C GLY A 86 25.59 20.68 12.01
N TYR A 87 25.24 19.57 12.67
CA TYR A 87 24.56 18.45 12.03
C TYR A 87 23.54 17.76 12.94
N PHE A 88 22.61 17.02 12.33
CA PHE A 88 21.75 16.07 13.04
C PHE A 88 21.69 14.73 12.31
N VAL A 89 21.34 13.66 13.00
CA VAL A 89 21.22 12.30 12.45
C VAL A 89 19.75 11.93 12.28
N CYS A 90 19.35 11.58 11.05
CA CYS A 90 17.99 11.17 10.77
C CYS A 90 17.65 9.85 11.47
N PRO A 91 16.52 9.75 12.21
CA PRO A 91 16.17 8.57 12.99
C PRO A 91 15.75 7.36 12.15
N SER A 92 15.53 7.55 10.83
CA SER A 92 15.06 6.48 9.94
C SER A 92 16.12 5.99 8.96
N CYS A 93 16.91 6.89 8.37
CA CYS A 93 17.97 6.50 7.42
C CYS A 93 19.39 6.62 8.00
N ARG A 94 19.54 7.14 9.22
CA ARG A 94 20.82 7.36 9.92
C ARG A 94 21.80 8.26 9.18
N GLU A 95 21.31 9.04 8.23
CA GLU A 95 22.14 10.02 7.55
C GLU A 95 22.39 11.23 8.45
N SER A 96 23.65 11.64 8.54
CA SER A 96 24.04 12.93 9.09
C SER A 96 23.70 14.04 8.08
N ILE A 97 22.86 14.97 8.50
CA ILE A 97 22.44 16.13 7.72
C ILE A 97 23.08 17.36 8.37
N CYS A 98 23.97 18.01 7.61
CA CYS A 98 24.61 19.25 8.05
C CYS A 98 23.70 20.47 7.81
N PHE A 99 23.71 21.41 8.74
CA PHE A 99 23.12 22.74 8.64
C PHE A 99 24.23 23.78 8.86
N ILE A 100 24.58 24.51 7.80
CA ILE A 100 25.71 25.47 7.80
C ILE A 100 25.21 26.87 8.16
N ASP A 101 24.02 27.23 7.67
CA ASP A 101 23.33 28.49 7.95
C ASP A 101 21.92 28.16 8.45
N GLY A 102 21.59 28.56 9.68
CA GLY A 102 20.27 28.34 10.29
C GLY A 102 20.25 27.35 11.45
N HIS A 103 19.05 27.03 11.90
CA HIS A 103 18.76 26.16 13.04
C HIS A 103 18.33 24.74 12.57
N ALA A 104 18.69 23.70 13.31
CA ALA A 104 18.34 22.32 12.98
C ALA A 104 16.81 22.15 12.82
N GLU A 105 16.07 22.89 13.64
CA GLU A 105 14.61 22.93 13.75
C GLU A 105 13.92 23.48 12.49
N GLU A 106 14.65 24.18 11.61
CA GLU A 106 14.13 24.61 10.30
C GLU A 106 13.94 23.42 9.34
N HIS A 107 14.59 22.28 9.61
CA HIS A 107 14.40 21.07 8.84
C HIS A 107 13.16 20.31 9.31
N GLU A 108 12.02 20.55 8.67
CA GLU A 108 10.77 19.80 8.95
C GLU A 108 10.88 18.30 8.59
N CYS A 109 11.73 17.97 7.62
CA CYS A 109 11.94 16.62 7.13
C CYS A 109 13.42 16.34 6.85
N CYS A 110 13.82 15.07 6.95
CA CYS A 110 15.12 14.58 6.50
C CYS A 110 15.29 14.83 5.00
N LEU A 111 16.35 15.57 4.61
CA LEU A 111 16.64 15.91 3.21
C LEU A 111 16.97 14.70 2.33
N LYS A 112 17.33 13.56 2.92
CA LYS A 112 17.66 12.33 2.19
C LYS A 112 16.46 11.40 1.99
N CYS A 113 15.72 11.08 3.05
CA CYS A 113 14.65 10.06 2.99
C CYS A 113 13.24 10.64 3.19
N GLY A 114 13.10 11.93 3.48
CA GLY A 114 11.82 12.60 3.68
C GLY A 114 11.13 12.27 5.01
N GLN A 115 11.78 11.59 5.95
CA GLN A 115 11.25 11.35 7.30
C GLN A 115 10.90 12.68 7.96
N ARG A 116 9.66 12.85 8.40
CA ARG A 116 9.23 14.02 9.16
C ARG A 116 9.93 14.05 10.51
N LEU A 117 10.46 15.21 10.87
CA LEU A 117 11.23 15.41 12.09
C LEU A 117 10.35 16.07 13.16
N ASP A 118 10.53 15.62 14.39
CA ASP A 118 9.90 16.20 15.57
C ASP A 118 10.95 16.96 16.38
N TRP A 119 10.75 18.26 16.52
CA TRP A 119 11.61 19.16 17.29
C TRP A 119 10.93 19.63 18.58
N SER A 120 9.77 19.07 18.93
CA SER A 120 9.12 19.38 20.18
C SER A 120 9.95 18.83 21.35
N GLU A 121 10.40 19.74 22.24
CA GLU A 121 11.22 19.52 23.46
C GLU A 121 12.73 19.82 23.39
N GLU A 122 13.25 20.57 22.42
CA GLU A 122 14.58 21.20 22.55
C GLU A 122 14.46 22.43 23.48
N TYR A 123 14.52 22.20 24.79
CA TYR A 123 14.75 23.25 25.80
C TYR A 123 16.15 23.86 25.55
N HIS A 124 16.21 25.04 24.95
CA HIS A 124 17.44 25.83 24.99
C HIS A 124 17.51 26.64 26.28
N ASP A 125 18.57 26.35 27.03
CA ASP A 125 19.00 27.04 28.23
C ASP A 125 19.19 28.55 27.95
N GLY A 126 18.16 29.33 28.29
CA GLY A 126 18.23 30.75 28.61
C GLY A 126 18.68 31.72 27.50
N LYS A 127 17.70 32.29 26.78
CA LYS A 127 17.66 33.72 26.43
C LYS A 127 16.29 34.13 25.87
N MET A 128 15.53 34.86 26.70
CA MET A 128 14.63 35.93 26.23
C MET A 128 15.42 37.22 26.15
#